data_AF-A0A7V9K497-F1
#
_entry.id   AF-A0A7V9K497-F1
#
_cell.length_a   1.000
_cell.length_b   1.000
_cell.length_c   1.000
_cell.angle_alpha   90.00
_cell.angle_beta   90.00
_cell.angle_gamma   90.00
#
_symmetry.space_group_name_H-M   'P 1'
#
loop_
_entity.id
_entity.type
_entity.pdbx_description
1 polymer ?
#
loop_
_entity_poly.entity_id
_entity_poly.type
_entity_poly.pdbx_seq_one_letter_code
_entity_poly.pdbx_strand_id
1 'polypeptide(L)' 'MEQVWACTVQAFATGDMDRARSLERFLCALEDLESGTAQWVDGKGSLR' A
#
# COMPACT_ATOMS: atom_id res chain seq x y z
N MET A 1 7.70 0.17 -2.81
CA MET A 1 6.44 0.01 -3.57
C MET A 1 6.57 -1.04 -4.69
N GLU A 2 7.57 -0.98 -5.57
CA GLU A 2 7.69 -1.87 -6.75
C GLU A 2 7.67 -3.39 -6.46
N GLN A 3 8.41 -3.86 -5.45
CA GLN A 3 8.43 -5.29 -5.08
C GLN A 3 7.08 -5.80 -4.53
N VAL A 4 6.34 -4.94 -3.81
CA VAL A 4 5.04 -5.30 -3.22
C VAL A 4 4.02 -5.50 -4.34
N TRP A 5 4.03 -4.62 -5.34
CA TRP A 5 3.18 -4.74 -6.52
C TRP A 5 3.40 -6.07 -7.26
N ALA A 6 4.67 -6.44 -7.50
CA ALA A 6 5.00 -7.70 -8.16
C ALA A 6 4.47 -8.94 -7.37
N CYS A 7 4.59 -8.92 -6.04
CA CYS A 7 4.04 -9.98 -5.21
C CYS A 7 2.50 -10.04 -5.24
N THR A 8 1.81 -8.90 -5.33
CA THR A 8 0.35 -8.84 -5.44
C THR A 8 -0.12 -9.47 -6.75
N VAL A 9 0.52 -9.10 -7.87
CA VAL A 9 0.20 -9.68 -9.19
C VAL A 9 0.44 -11.18 -9.21
N GLN A 10 1.53 -11.65 -8.59
CA GLN A 10 1.83 -13.08 -8.49
C GLN A 10 0.81 -13.84 -7.62
N ALA A 11 0.32 -13.24 -6.54
CA ALA A 11 -0.71 -13.84 -5.69
C ALA A 11 -2.04 -14.03 -6.45
N PHE A 12 -2.45 -13.04 -7.24
CA PHE A 12 -3.61 -13.18 -8.13
C PHE A 12 -3.40 -14.23 -9.22
N ALA A 13 -2.23 -14.26 -9.85
CA ALA A 13 -1.90 -15.23 -10.90
C ALA A 13 -1.87 -16.68 -10.39
N THR A 14 -1.58 -16.88 -9.10
CA THR A 14 -1.54 -18.20 -8.45
C THR A 14 -2.86 -18.60 -7.77
N GLY A 15 -3.85 -17.70 -7.76
CA GLY A 15 -5.15 -17.94 -7.10
C GLY A 15 -5.10 -17.86 -5.57
N ASP A 16 -3.98 -17.43 -4.98
CA ASP A 16 -3.84 -17.23 -3.54
C ASP A 16 -4.51 -15.90 -3.13
N MET A 17 -5.85 -15.96 -3.03
CA MET A 17 -6.69 -14.79 -2.78
C MET A 17 -6.51 -14.21 -1.38
N ASP A 18 -6.11 -15.02 -0.39
CA ASP A 18 -5.84 -14.55 0.97
C ASP A 18 -4.57 -13.70 0.98
N ARG A 19 -3.52 -14.17 0.32
CA ARG A 19 -2.29 -13.40 0.14
C ARG A 19 -2.51 -12.15 -0.69
N ALA A 20 -3.26 -12.24 -1.78
CA ALA A 20 -3.57 -11.09 -2.63
C ALA A 20 -4.29 -9.99 -1.85
N ARG A 21 -5.33 -10.34 -1.07
CA ARG A 21 -6.05 -9.39 -0.21
C ARG A 21 -5.19 -8.79 0.89
N SER A 22 -4.28 -9.57 1.46
CA SER A 22 -3.34 -9.05 2.46
C SER A 22 -2.37 -8.03 1.85
N LEU A 23 -1.87 -8.28 0.65
CA LEU A 23 -0.96 -7.38 -0.05
C LEU A 23 -1.68 -6.12 -0.55
N GLU A 24 -2.94 -6.22 -0.97
CA GLU A 24 -3.78 -5.08 -1.34
C GLU A 24 -3.97 -4.11 -0.17
N ARG A 25 -4.35 -4.62 1.02
CA ARG A 25 -4.45 -3.78 2.22
C ARG A 25 -3.13 -3.11 2.60
N PHE A 26 -2.01 -3.81 2.39
CA PHE A 26 -0.69 -3.25 2.66
C PHE A 26 -0.34 -2.12 1.67
N LEU A 27 -0.70 -2.26 0.39
CA LEU A 27 -0.52 -1.20 -0.60
C LEU A 27 -1.34 0.05 -0.23
N CYS A 28 -2.61 -0.08 0.13
CA CYS A 28 -3.42 1.07 0.56
C CYS A 28 -2.81 1.78 1.78
N ALA A 29 -2.31 1.03 2.76
CA ALA A 29 -1.67 1.64 3.93
C ALA A 29 -0.38 2.40 3.58
N LEU A 30 0.37 1.95 2.56
CA LEU A 30 1.55 2.67 2.07
C LEU A 30 1.16 3.96 1.34
N GLU A 31 0.09 3.93 0.53
CA GLU A 31 -0.43 5.14 -0.14
C GLU A 31 -0.95 6.17 0.86
N ASP A 32 -1.65 5.72 1.91
CA ASP A 32 -2.10 6.59 3.00
C ASP A 32 -0.91 7.21 3.74
N LEU A 33 0.17 6.45 3.95
CA LEU A 33 1.39 6.94 4.59
C LEU A 33 2.11 7.96 3.70
N GLU A 34 2.27 7.69 2.40
CA GLU A 34 2.86 8.63 1.43
C GLU A 34 2.05 9.92 1.33
N SER A 35 0.72 9.83 1.31
CA SER A 35 -0.18 10.99 1.29
C SER A 35 -0.11 11.79 2.61
N GLY A 36 -0.17 11.10 3.75
CA GLY A 36 -0.09 11.73 5.07
C GLY A 36 1.27 12.41 5.32
N THR A 37 2.37 11.78 4.87
CA THR A 37 3.71 12.39 4.94
C THR A 37 3.85 13.58 4.00
N ALA A 38 3.32 13.51 2.76
CA ALA A 38 3.29 14.65 1.85
C ALA A 38 2.50 15.84 2.45
N GLN A 39 1.34 15.58 3.06
CA GLN A 39 0.55 16.62 3.74
C GLN A 39 1.27 17.21 4.94
N TRP A 40 2.02 16.41 5.71
CA TRP A 40 2.80 16.89 6.85
C TRP A 40 3.96 17.80 6.42
N VAL A 41 4.67 17.42 5.35
CA VAL A 41 5.76 18.22 4.75
C VAL A 41 5.23 19.55 4.21
N ASP A 42 4.05 19.55 3.59
CA ASP A 42 3.39 20.77 3.08
C ASP A 42 2.78 21.66 4.19
N GLY A 43 2.91 21.27 5.47
CA GLY A 43 2.36 22.00 6.61
C GLY A 43 0.83 21.93 6.73
N LYS A 44 0.20 21.01 6.01
CA LYS A 44 -1.27 20.84 5.93
C LYS A 44 -1.80 19.62 6.70
N GLY A 45 -0.92 18.73 7.17
CA GLY A 45 -1.27 17.45 7.77
C GLY A 45 -1.02 17.38 9.28
N SER A 46 -1.90 16.67 10.00
CA SER A 46 -1.69 16.23 11.38
C SER A 46 -1.55 14.69 11.36
N LEU A 47 -0.36 14.18 11.65
CA LEU A 47 -0.13 12.74 11.85
C LEU A 47 -0.87 12.31 13.13
N ARG A 48 -1.92 11.49 12.98
CA ARG A 48 -2.65 10.85 14.06
C ARG A 48 -2.32 9.37 14.11
#